data_AF-A0A2H0JP25-F1
#
_entry.id   AF-A0A2H0JP25-F1
#
_cell.length_a   1.000
_cell.length_b   1.000
_cell.length_c   1.000
_cell.angle_alpha   90.00
_cell.angle_beta   90.00
_cell.angle_gamma   90.00
#
_symmetry.space_group_name_H-M   'P 1'
#
loop_
_entity.id
_entity.type
_entity.pdbx_description
1 polymer ?
#
loop_
_entity_poly.entity_id
_entity_poly.type
_entity_poly.pdbx_seq_one_letter_code
_entity_poly.pdbx_strand_id
1 'polypeptide(L)'
;MAKKPAFDPRELMERAVEVMRSSVPEKRSDDTVSPKVGAVLWKPDGSFDVAWRGELREGDHAEYTLLERKNGNVDLSNCVLFATLEPCGPDSRNKPKIGCARRITNARIKTVYFGCEDPHPKVAGEGLRFLKQMGVEVIPFDRDLQEAIERENADFFDQALRKAEEIEEETALEPSHFDQKLPQVSLDDLDHEALTHYRDFLFKNSTDSEEEFHRRLAHQGLLVKSNNDLWAPTRFAHLLFGKQPRDILPQAGILATIHGKEGEDPHNFDGPMVLGPDQVIAWLRSKLPDAIDRSEARRRRSNDAFYELVREGIANALVHRDYSIEGSKIQLVIEGDAVTIRSPGAPVEPITVEQLQSFSAPMVSRNPRLHVVFSTMELAEERGFGLRSMRTVAGVAGLPLPKFQFNEPYLDLTIYRSTEAAVQSLPAEKLTQLSTSEREGWEWIVSNQTVTTSEYEVAIDVSNRTALNHLKKFTKLGLLERFGSGPSTEYRVVS
;
A
#
# COMPACT_ATOMS: atom_id res chain seq x y z
N MET A 1 49.79 26.32 -15.19
CA MET A 1 48.99 25.10 -14.92
C MET A 1 47.65 25.29 -15.60
N ALA A 2 47.28 24.44 -16.55
CA ALA A 2 45.98 24.53 -17.21
C ALA A 2 44.87 24.37 -16.14
N LYS A 3 43.86 25.25 -16.19
CA LYS A 3 42.71 25.23 -15.28
C LYS A 3 42.00 23.89 -15.48
N LYS A 4 41.84 23.08 -14.42
CA LYS A 4 40.98 21.88 -14.49
C LYS A 4 39.61 22.32 -15.02
N PRO A 5 39.05 21.67 -16.04
CA PRO A 5 37.74 22.06 -16.54
C PRO A 5 36.71 21.89 -15.40
N ALA A 6 35.82 22.86 -15.27
CA ALA A 6 34.79 22.82 -14.25
C ALA A 6 33.79 21.70 -14.59
N PHE A 7 33.38 20.93 -13.59
CA PHE A 7 32.30 19.98 -13.76
C PHE A 7 30.99 20.75 -13.98
N ASP A 8 30.47 20.69 -15.21
CA ASP A 8 29.19 21.27 -15.59
C ASP A 8 28.25 20.15 -16.07
N PRO A 9 27.32 19.70 -15.20
CA PRO A 9 26.34 18.68 -15.58
C PRO A 9 25.54 19.07 -16.82
N ARG A 10 25.21 20.36 -17.00
CA ARG A 10 24.38 20.82 -18.12
C ARG A 10 25.07 20.58 -19.45
N GLU A 11 26.33 20.98 -19.56
CA GLU A 11 27.13 20.77 -20.78
C GLU A 11 27.25 19.27 -21.12
N LEU A 12 27.39 18.41 -20.11
CA LEU A 12 27.51 16.97 -20.30
C LEU A 12 26.19 16.31 -20.69
N MET A 13 25.05 16.80 -20.17
CA MET A 13 23.72 16.39 -20.60
C MET A 13 23.47 16.79 -22.07
N GLU A 14 23.78 18.03 -22.44
CA GLU A 14 23.68 18.51 -23.83
C GLU A 14 24.55 17.69 -24.78
N ARG A 15 25.78 17.36 -24.35
CA ARG A 15 26.68 16.49 -25.11
C ARG A 15 26.12 15.09 -25.30
N ALA A 16 25.48 14.52 -24.27
CA ALA A 16 24.85 13.20 -24.38
C ALA A 16 23.73 13.22 -25.42
N VAL A 17 22.92 14.28 -25.46
CA VAL A 17 21.86 14.50 -26.48
C VAL A 17 22.44 14.72 -27.87
N GLU A 18 23.53 15.47 -27.99
CA GLU A 18 24.23 15.67 -29.28
C GLU A 18 24.73 14.32 -29.84
N VAL A 19 25.43 13.55 -29.01
CA VAL A 19 26.03 12.26 -29.41
C VAL A 19 24.96 11.20 -29.70
N MET A 20 23.82 11.26 -29.01
CA MET A 20 22.67 10.38 -29.25
C MET A 20 22.22 10.41 -30.72
N ARG A 21 22.31 11.55 -31.40
CA ARG A 21 21.91 11.70 -32.82
C ARG A 21 22.75 10.88 -33.79
N SER A 22 23.93 10.41 -33.37
CA SER A 22 24.80 9.52 -34.15
C SER A 22 24.41 8.05 -34.06
N SER A 23 23.36 7.71 -33.28
CA SER A 23 22.90 6.33 -33.08
C SER A 23 22.60 5.62 -34.40
N VAL A 24 23.11 4.38 -34.52
CA VAL A 24 22.87 3.53 -35.69
C VAL A 24 21.76 2.54 -35.36
N PRO A 25 20.62 2.57 -36.08
CA PRO A 25 19.54 1.62 -35.86
C PRO A 25 19.98 0.21 -36.25
N GLU A 26 19.58 -0.78 -35.45
CA GLU A 26 19.83 -2.19 -35.74
C GLU A 26 18.96 -2.66 -36.91
N LYS A 27 19.51 -3.48 -37.80
CA LYS A 27 18.72 -4.16 -38.83
C LYS A 27 17.95 -5.31 -38.18
N ARG A 28 16.65 -5.10 -37.96
CA ARG A 28 15.75 -6.12 -37.43
C ARG A 28 14.83 -6.63 -38.53
N SER A 29 14.45 -7.90 -38.44
CA SER A 29 13.44 -8.54 -39.30
C SER A 29 12.01 -8.24 -38.83
N ASP A 30 11.87 -7.68 -37.63
CA ASP A 30 10.64 -7.12 -37.09
C ASP A 30 10.64 -5.61 -37.30
N ASP A 31 9.48 -4.98 -37.47
CA ASP A 31 9.32 -3.52 -37.61
C ASP A 31 9.61 -2.77 -36.30
N THR A 32 10.48 -3.29 -35.42
CA THR A 32 10.79 -2.69 -34.12
C THR A 32 11.77 -1.53 -34.27
N VAL A 33 11.36 -0.36 -33.81
CA VAL A 33 12.19 0.85 -33.80
C VAL A 33 13.23 0.74 -32.68
N SER A 34 14.49 0.96 -33.03
CA SER A 34 15.59 1.01 -32.08
C SER A 34 15.73 2.43 -31.52
N PRO A 35 15.71 2.64 -30.18
CA PRO A 35 15.96 3.97 -29.62
C PRO A 35 17.36 4.47 -29.97
N LYS A 36 17.44 5.77 -30.25
CA LYS A 36 18.67 6.54 -30.26
C LYS A 36 19.09 6.76 -28.81
N VAL A 37 20.33 6.38 -28.48
CA VAL A 37 20.89 6.53 -27.14
C VAL A 37 22.32 7.02 -27.26
N GLY A 38 22.61 8.14 -26.61
CA GLY A 38 23.95 8.68 -26.35
C GLY A 38 24.30 8.59 -24.88
N ALA A 39 25.58 8.40 -24.57
CA ALA A 39 26.14 8.39 -23.23
C ALA A 39 27.48 9.13 -23.15
N VAL A 40 27.74 9.75 -22.01
CA VAL A 40 28.98 10.48 -21.69
C VAL A 40 29.50 10.02 -20.33
N LEU A 41 30.80 9.78 -20.23
CA LEU A 41 31.48 9.36 -19.00
C LEU A 41 32.49 10.43 -18.65
N TRP A 42 32.18 11.20 -17.62
CA TRP A 42 33.05 12.24 -17.08
C TRP A 42 34.07 11.67 -16.09
N LYS A 43 35.34 12.03 -16.24
CA LYS A 43 36.46 11.55 -15.41
C LYS A 43 36.93 12.64 -14.44
N PRO A 44 37.52 12.26 -13.28
CA PRO A 44 38.00 13.23 -12.27
C PRO A 44 39.11 14.19 -12.73
N ASP A 45 39.82 13.85 -13.81
CA ASP A 45 40.84 14.70 -14.41
C ASP A 45 40.26 15.80 -15.30
N GLY A 46 38.94 15.76 -15.54
CA GLY A 46 38.23 16.72 -16.38
C GLY A 46 38.08 16.30 -17.84
N SER A 47 38.58 15.12 -18.21
CA SER A 47 38.31 14.53 -19.52
C SER A 47 36.97 13.80 -19.52
N PHE A 48 36.43 13.56 -20.70
CA PHE A 48 35.25 12.73 -20.89
C PHE A 48 35.38 11.87 -22.12
N ASP A 49 34.73 10.71 -22.08
CA ASP A 49 34.49 9.89 -23.25
C ASP A 49 33.01 9.92 -23.59
N VAL A 50 32.69 9.76 -24.88
CA VAL A 50 31.32 9.66 -25.36
C VAL A 50 31.11 8.36 -26.11
N ALA A 51 29.88 7.86 -26.14
CA ALA A 51 29.47 6.75 -26.98
C ALA A 51 28.01 6.89 -27.38
N TRP A 52 27.64 6.23 -28.47
CA TRP A 52 26.25 6.12 -28.91
C TRP A 52 25.90 4.67 -29.24
N ARG A 53 24.61 4.38 -29.34
CA ARG A 53 24.14 3.05 -29.69
C ARG A 53 24.62 2.68 -31.09
N GLY A 54 25.23 1.51 -31.21
CA GLY A 54 25.74 0.99 -32.48
C GLY A 54 27.07 1.60 -32.93
N GLU A 55 27.79 2.34 -32.08
CA GLU A 55 29.04 3.02 -32.45
C GLU A 55 30.13 2.06 -32.96
N LEU A 56 30.51 1.06 -32.15
CA LEU A 56 31.61 0.14 -32.49
C LEU A 56 31.13 -1.16 -33.12
N ARG A 57 29.95 -1.62 -32.74
CA ARG A 57 29.31 -2.84 -33.25
C ARG A 57 27.81 -2.64 -33.28
N GLU A 58 27.17 -3.24 -34.28
CA GLU A 58 25.73 -3.23 -34.40
C GLU A 58 25.06 -3.80 -33.12
N GLY A 59 24.14 -3.02 -32.56
CA GLY A 59 23.38 -3.35 -31.36
C GLY A 59 24.12 -3.29 -30.02
N ASP A 60 25.35 -2.78 -30.00
CA ASP A 60 25.99 -2.39 -28.75
C ASP A 60 25.30 -1.15 -28.17
N HIS A 61 24.96 -1.20 -26.87
CA HIS A 61 24.42 -0.05 -26.16
C HIS A 61 25.51 1.02 -25.96
N ALA A 62 25.10 2.28 -25.81
CA ALA A 62 26.02 3.39 -25.60
C ALA A 62 26.84 3.18 -24.31
N GLU A 63 26.20 2.82 -23.21
CA GLU A 63 26.84 2.61 -21.91
C GLU A 63 27.75 1.39 -21.94
N TYR A 64 27.35 0.31 -22.63
CA TYR A 64 28.21 -0.86 -22.82
C TYR A 64 29.51 -0.50 -23.53
N THR A 65 29.39 0.22 -24.65
CA THR A 65 30.54 0.68 -25.43
C THR A 65 31.47 1.53 -24.57
N LEU A 66 30.88 2.44 -23.78
CA LEU A 66 31.64 3.36 -22.96
C LEU A 66 32.38 2.68 -21.81
N LEU A 67 31.70 1.80 -21.07
CA LEU A 67 32.23 1.15 -19.88
C LEU A 67 33.18 0.00 -20.20
N GLU A 68 32.84 -0.88 -21.15
CA GLU A 68 33.62 -2.09 -21.40
C GLU A 68 34.56 -1.97 -22.61
N ARG A 69 34.16 -1.30 -23.69
CA ARG A 69 34.98 -1.22 -24.91
C ARG A 69 36.03 -0.11 -24.84
N LYS A 70 35.61 1.08 -24.41
CA LYS A 70 36.49 2.26 -24.35
C LYS A 70 37.25 2.34 -23.03
N ASN A 71 36.63 1.94 -21.92
CA ASN A 71 37.19 2.12 -20.58
C ASN A 71 37.34 0.84 -19.75
N GLY A 72 37.35 -0.35 -20.39
CA GLY A 72 37.37 -1.63 -19.66
C GLY A 72 38.58 -1.86 -18.73
N ASN A 73 39.67 -1.10 -18.91
CA ASN A 73 40.88 -1.16 -18.08
C ASN A 73 41.07 0.08 -17.18
N VAL A 74 40.06 0.94 -17.07
CA VAL A 74 40.12 2.19 -16.30
C VAL A 74 39.31 2.03 -15.02
N ASP A 75 39.78 2.59 -13.91
CA ASP A 75 38.98 2.67 -12.69
C ASP A 75 37.88 3.73 -12.84
N LEU A 76 36.62 3.28 -12.82
CA LEU A 76 35.45 4.10 -13.06
C LEU A 76 34.76 4.55 -11.75
N SER A 77 35.30 4.21 -10.58
CA SER A 77 34.60 4.43 -9.31
C SER A 77 34.34 5.90 -8.96
N ASN A 78 35.12 6.81 -9.55
CA ASN A 78 35.01 8.26 -9.36
C ASN A 78 34.49 8.98 -10.62
N CYS A 79 34.01 8.24 -11.61
CA CYS A 79 33.42 8.80 -12.82
C CYS A 79 31.92 9.07 -12.63
N VAL A 80 31.39 9.99 -13.45
CA VAL A 80 29.95 10.29 -13.53
C VAL A 80 29.46 9.91 -14.91
N LEU A 81 28.38 9.13 -14.98
CA LEU A 81 27.78 8.69 -16.24
C LEU A 81 26.56 9.56 -16.57
N PHE A 82 26.42 9.96 -17.83
CA PHE A 82 25.25 10.62 -18.38
C PHE A 82 24.71 9.72 -19.48
N ALA A 83 23.44 9.34 -19.43
CA ALA A 83 22.79 8.53 -20.45
C ALA A 83 21.47 9.18 -20.87
N THR A 84 21.20 9.25 -22.16
CA THR A 84 19.97 9.89 -22.68
C THR A 84 18.70 9.06 -22.46
N LEU A 85 18.83 7.76 -22.22
CA LEU A 85 17.72 6.88 -21.87
C LEU A 85 18.08 6.10 -20.59
N GLU A 86 17.08 5.61 -19.88
CA GLU A 86 17.25 4.72 -18.73
C GLU A 86 18.19 3.54 -19.07
N PRO A 87 19.25 3.32 -18.26
CA PRO A 87 20.10 2.16 -18.44
C PRO A 87 19.31 0.87 -18.22
N CYS A 88 19.34 -0.04 -19.20
CA CYS A 88 18.52 -1.24 -19.15
C CYS A 88 18.74 -2.08 -17.88
N GLY A 89 17.65 -2.67 -17.37
CA GLY A 89 17.58 -3.42 -16.11
C GLY A 89 18.62 -4.55 -16.00
N PRO A 90 18.98 -4.99 -14.78
CA PRO A 90 20.11 -5.88 -14.53
C PRO A 90 20.04 -7.21 -15.31
N ASP A 91 18.83 -7.75 -15.49
CA ASP A 91 18.56 -9.04 -16.13
C ASP A 91 17.76 -8.91 -17.45
N SER A 92 17.68 -7.69 -18.00
CA SER A 92 16.92 -7.36 -19.23
C SER A 92 17.51 -7.94 -20.53
N ARG A 93 18.63 -8.68 -20.46
CA ARG A 93 19.37 -9.18 -21.64
C ARG A 93 19.47 -10.70 -21.60
N ASN A 94 19.31 -11.31 -22.78
CA ASN A 94 19.49 -12.76 -22.93
C ASN A 94 20.92 -13.16 -22.56
N LYS A 95 21.04 -14.15 -21.66
CA LYS A 95 22.32 -14.75 -21.28
C LYS A 95 23.10 -15.16 -22.54
N PRO A 96 24.42 -14.90 -22.62
CA PRO A 96 25.33 -14.46 -21.55
C PRO A 96 25.44 -12.94 -21.35
N LYS A 97 24.66 -12.12 -22.04
CA LYS A 97 24.73 -10.65 -21.91
C LYS A 97 24.08 -10.21 -20.60
N ILE A 98 24.75 -9.36 -19.83
CA ILE A 98 24.17 -8.68 -18.64
C ILE A 98 23.55 -7.31 -19.03
N GLY A 99 22.75 -6.67 -18.16
CA GLY A 99 22.21 -5.32 -18.39
C GLY A 99 23.21 -4.17 -18.20
N CYS A 100 22.85 -2.96 -18.62
CA CYS A 100 23.65 -1.74 -18.42
C CYS A 100 23.67 -1.32 -16.94
N ALA A 101 22.53 -1.41 -16.24
CA ALA A 101 22.47 -1.10 -14.81
C ALA A 101 23.41 -2.00 -13.96
N ARG A 102 23.53 -3.29 -14.32
CA ARG A 102 24.51 -4.21 -13.72
C ARG A 102 25.96 -3.81 -14.03
N ARG A 103 26.24 -3.27 -15.23
CA ARG A 103 27.59 -2.79 -15.58
C ARG A 103 28.01 -1.58 -14.80
N ILE A 104 27.10 -0.62 -14.65
CA ILE A 104 27.33 0.60 -13.89
C ILE A 104 27.73 0.25 -12.44
N THR A 105 26.99 -0.68 -11.83
CA THR A 105 27.26 -1.15 -10.47
C THR A 105 28.56 -1.95 -10.36
N ASN A 106 28.84 -2.85 -11.33
CA ASN A 106 30.12 -3.57 -11.39
C ASN A 106 31.32 -2.62 -11.58
N ALA A 107 31.13 -1.54 -12.34
CA ALA A 107 32.10 -0.46 -12.55
C ALA A 107 32.24 0.48 -11.34
N ARG A 108 31.40 0.29 -10.30
CA ARG A 108 31.39 1.08 -9.05
C ARG A 108 31.12 2.58 -9.26
N ILE A 109 30.46 2.95 -10.36
CA ILE A 109 30.02 4.33 -10.61
C ILE A 109 28.95 4.70 -9.58
N LYS A 110 29.11 5.87 -8.95
CA LYS A 110 28.23 6.32 -7.85
C LYS A 110 27.15 7.31 -8.27
N THR A 111 27.31 7.98 -9.41
CA THR A 111 26.37 9.00 -9.89
C THR A 111 26.07 8.80 -11.37
N VAL A 112 24.78 8.74 -11.70
CA VAL A 112 24.26 8.57 -13.05
C VAL A 112 23.21 9.64 -13.33
N TYR A 113 23.42 10.45 -14.36
CA TYR A 113 22.39 11.30 -14.93
C TYR A 113 21.65 10.54 -16.02
N PHE A 114 20.32 10.61 -16.05
CA PHE A 114 19.49 9.95 -17.05
C PHE A 114 18.52 10.91 -17.74
N GLY A 115 18.32 10.75 -19.05
CA GLY A 115 17.43 11.58 -19.85
C GLY A 115 15.96 11.24 -19.63
N CYS A 116 15.48 10.22 -20.35
CA CYS A 116 14.09 9.74 -20.25
C CYS A 116 14.03 8.33 -19.66
N GLU A 117 12.97 8.04 -18.92
CA GLU A 117 12.65 6.67 -18.52
C GLU A 117 12.22 5.84 -19.75
N ASP A 118 12.53 4.54 -19.76
CA ASP A 118 12.09 3.66 -20.85
C ASP A 118 10.62 3.28 -20.58
N PRO A 119 9.67 3.65 -21.45
CA PRO A 119 8.24 3.39 -21.25
C PRO A 119 7.88 1.91 -21.43
N HIS A 120 8.80 1.08 -21.92
CA HIS A 120 8.51 -0.32 -22.20
C HIS A 120 8.22 -1.08 -20.89
N PRO A 121 7.08 -1.79 -20.75
CA PRO A 121 6.61 -2.34 -19.47
C PRO A 121 7.56 -3.37 -18.83
N LYS A 122 8.32 -4.10 -19.66
CA LYS A 122 9.37 -5.04 -19.20
C LYS A 122 10.66 -4.37 -18.68
N VAL A 123 10.78 -3.05 -18.81
CA VAL A 123 12.01 -2.30 -18.50
C VAL A 123 11.72 -1.10 -17.59
N ALA A 124 10.51 -0.53 -17.67
CA ALA A 124 10.10 0.70 -17.00
C ALA A 124 10.54 0.75 -15.53
N GLY A 125 11.51 1.63 -15.27
CA GLY A 125 12.04 1.92 -13.94
C GLY A 125 12.79 0.77 -13.28
N GLU A 126 13.00 -0.39 -13.91
CA GLU A 126 13.78 -1.50 -13.32
C GLU A 126 15.27 -1.14 -13.20
N GLY A 127 15.81 -0.47 -14.21
CA GLY A 127 17.20 -0.02 -14.23
C GLY A 127 17.46 1.00 -13.14
N LEU A 128 16.64 2.05 -13.09
CA LEU A 128 16.74 3.11 -12.09
C LEU A 128 16.51 2.59 -10.66
N ARG A 129 15.51 1.71 -10.44
CA ARG A 129 15.28 1.07 -9.13
C ARG A 129 16.48 0.26 -8.68
N PHE A 130 17.04 -0.57 -9.57
CA PHE A 130 18.21 -1.39 -9.27
C PHE A 130 19.44 -0.52 -8.93
N LEU A 131 19.68 0.56 -9.68
CA LEU A 131 20.77 1.51 -9.41
C LEU A 131 20.63 2.14 -8.01
N LYS A 132 19.43 2.64 -7.67
CA LYS A 132 19.13 3.19 -6.33
C LYS A 132 19.36 2.16 -5.22
N GLN A 133 18.90 0.92 -5.42
CA GLN A 133 19.07 -0.17 -4.44
C GLN A 133 20.55 -0.50 -4.18
N MET A 134 21.40 -0.38 -5.20
CA MET A 134 22.85 -0.59 -5.09
C MET A 134 23.61 0.65 -4.60
N GLY A 135 22.91 1.71 -4.20
CA GLY A 135 23.52 2.93 -3.66
C GLY A 135 24.08 3.89 -4.71
N VAL A 136 23.62 3.79 -5.96
CA VAL A 136 23.95 4.74 -7.03
C VAL A 136 22.95 5.89 -7.00
N GLU A 137 23.45 7.12 -6.95
CA GLU A 137 22.66 8.33 -7.08
C GLU A 137 22.23 8.50 -8.55
N VAL A 138 20.92 8.59 -8.79
CA VAL A 138 20.36 8.79 -10.14
C VAL A 138 19.65 10.14 -10.22
N ILE A 139 20.02 10.95 -11.21
CA ILE A 139 19.59 12.34 -11.35
C ILE A 139 18.98 12.55 -12.74
N PRO A 140 17.74 13.05 -12.87
CA PRO A 140 17.14 13.29 -14.17
C PRO A 140 17.83 14.44 -14.91
N PHE A 141 17.82 14.42 -16.24
CA PHE A 141 18.21 15.56 -17.06
C PHE A 141 17.22 16.72 -16.90
N ASP A 142 17.64 17.93 -17.27
CA ASP A 142 16.72 19.07 -17.34
C ASP A 142 15.58 18.80 -18.33
N ARG A 143 14.39 19.31 -18.01
CA ARG A 143 13.15 18.98 -18.74
C ARG A 143 13.21 19.29 -20.24
N ASP A 144 13.84 20.39 -20.62
CA ASP A 144 13.99 20.78 -22.03
C ASP A 144 14.86 19.80 -22.83
N LEU A 145 15.85 19.17 -22.19
CA LEU A 145 16.66 18.11 -22.78
C LEU A 145 15.89 16.78 -22.84
N GLN A 146 15.06 16.48 -21.84
CA GLN A 146 14.15 15.33 -21.90
C GLN A 146 13.19 15.45 -23.08
N GLU A 147 12.57 16.61 -23.27
CA GLU A 147 11.69 16.86 -24.43
C GLU A 147 12.42 16.72 -25.76
N ALA A 148 13.70 17.12 -25.85
CA ALA A 148 14.50 16.92 -27.04
C ALA A 148 14.75 15.43 -27.31
N ILE A 149 15.00 14.64 -26.26
CA ILE A 149 15.19 13.17 -26.34
C ILE A 149 13.89 12.48 -26.76
N GLU A 150 12.75 12.85 -26.15
CA GLU A 150 11.42 12.36 -26.48
C GLU A 150 11.09 12.61 -27.96
N ARG A 151 11.33 13.83 -28.47
CA ARG A 151 11.09 14.19 -29.88
C ARG A 151 11.96 13.40 -30.86
N GLU A 152 13.24 13.18 -30.53
CA GLU A 152 14.17 12.44 -31.40
C GLU A 152 13.88 10.93 -31.43
N ASN A 153 13.15 10.42 -30.44
CA ASN A 153 12.77 9.03 -30.26
C ASN A 153 11.25 8.80 -30.33
N ALA A 154 10.48 9.73 -30.92
CA ALA A 154 9.02 9.71 -30.90
C ALA A 154 8.43 8.36 -31.35
N ASP A 155 8.93 7.81 -32.46
CA ASP A 155 8.48 6.51 -32.99
C ASP A 155 8.79 5.34 -32.04
N PHE A 156 9.89 5.41 -31.29
CA PHE A 156 10.23 4.40 -30.29
C PHE A 156 9.29 4.48 -29.08
N PHE A 157 9.04 5.68 -28.56
CA PHE A 157 8.11 5.87 -27.44
C PHE A 157 6.69 5.45 -27.80
N ASP A 158 6.20 5.83 -29.00
CA ASP A 158 4.86 5.44 -29.48
C ASP A 158 4.74 3.91 -29.63
N GLN A 159 5.74 3.24 -30.22
CA GLN A 159 5.72 1.77 -30.32
C GLN A 159 5.81 1.08 -28.94
N ALA A 160 6.62 1.61 -28.03
CA ALA A 160 6.77 1.06 -26.69
C ALA A 160 5.50 1.23 -25.85
N LEU A 161 4.79 2.36 -25.99
CA LEU A 161 3.49 2.60 -25.36
C LEU A 161 2.42 1.66 -25.91
N ARG A 162 2.31 1.48 -27.24
CA ARG A 162 1.38 0.50 -27.82
C ARG A 162 1.66 -0.92 -27.34
N LYS A 163 2.94 -1.32 -27.27
CA LYS A 163 3.32 -2.61 -26.68
C LYS A 163 3.03 -2.69 -25.19
N ALA A 164 3.08 -1.57 -24.46
CA ALA A 164 2.67 -1.49 -23.08
C ALA A 164 1.17 -1.74 -22.94
N GLU A 165 0.36 -1.10 -23.77
CA GLU A 165 -1.09 -1.30 -23.84
C GLU A 165 -1.43 -2.74 -24.24
N GLU A 166 -0.80 -3.29 -25.29
CA GLU A 166 -0.98 -4.69 -25.72
C GLU A 166 -0.57 -5.68 -24.63
N ILE A 167 0.55 -5.44 -23.93
CA ILE A 167 0.96 -6.27 -22.80
C ILE A 167 0.02 -6.06 -21.63
N GLU A 168 -0.49 -4.87 -21.34
CA GLU A 168 -1.51 -4.66 -20.29
C GLU A 168 -2.84 -5.35 -20.64
N GLU A 169 -3.19 -5.46 -21.93
CA GLU A 169 -4.33 -6.24 -22.41
C GLU A 169 -4.08 -7.75 -22.34
N GLU A 170 -2.86 -8.21 -22.63
CA GLU A 170 -2.46 -9.63 -22.69
C GLU A 170 -2.02 -10.19 -21.32
N THR A 171 -1.49 -9.32 -20.46
CA THR A 171 -1.17 -9.53 -19.03
C THR A 171 -2.19 -8.89 -18.10
N ALA A 172 -3.33 -8.44 -18.65
CA ALA A 172 -4.55 -8.38 -17.88
C ALA A 172 -4.64 -9.76 -17.23
N LEU A 173 -4.41 -9.78 -15.91
CA LEU A 173 -4.53 -10.95 -15.06
C LEU A 173 -5.68 -11.77 -15.63
N GLU A 174 -5.49 -13.10 -15.81
CA GLU A 174 -6.64 -13.95 -16.10
C GLU A 174 -7.76 -13.47 -15.17
N PRO A 175 -8.92 -13.03 -15.73
CA PRO A 175 -9.96 -12.43 -14.93
C PRO A 175 -10.15 -13.36 -13.76
N SER A 176 -9.93 -12.83 -12.55
CA SER A 176 -10.03 -13.64 -11.35
C SER A 176 -11.38 -14.36 -11.41
N HIS A 177 -11.55 -15.50 -10.76
CA HIS A 177 -12.86 -16.18 -10.72
C HIS A 177 -14.02 -15.21 -10.36
N PHE A 178 -13.71 -14.08 -9.72
CA PHE A 178 -14.63 -13.00 -9.40
C PHE A 178 -14.99 -12.03 -10.55
N ASP A 179 -14.15 -11.92 -11.58
CA ASP A 179 -14.31 -11.04 -12.73
C ASP A 179 -15.12 -11.67 -13.87
N GLN A 180 -15.41 -12.97 -13.74
CA GLN A 180 -16.22 -13.70 -14.71
C GLN A 180 -17.70 -13.33 -14.57
N LYS A 181 -18.40 -13.30 -15.71
CA LYS A 181 -19.86 -13.15 -15.76
C LYS A 181 -20.52 -14.21 -14.87
N LEU A 182 -21.49 -13.82 -14.06
CA LEU A 182 -22.41 -14.75 -13.42
C LEU A 182 -23.57 -15.07 -14.38
N PRO A 183 -23.66 -16.29 -14.96
CA PRO A 183 -24.65 -16.58 -16.00
C PRO A 183 -26.10 -16.51 -15.51
N GLN A 184 -26.29 -16.66 -14.20
CA GLN A 184 -27.60 -16.81 -13.55
C GLN A 184 -28.06 -15.55 -12.81
N VAL A 185 -27.31 -14.44 -12.88
CA VAL A 185 -27.62 -13.20 -12.17
C VAL A 185 -27.88 -12.10 -13.18
N SER A 186 -28.97 -11.36 -13.00
CA SER A 186 -29.30 -10.17 -13.77
C SER A 186 -29.09 -8.91 -12.94
N LEU A 187 -29.28 -7.74 -13.55
CA LEU A 187 -29.27 -6.48 -12.81
C LEU A 187 -30.41 -6.40 -11.77
N ASP A 188 -31.51 -7.14 -11.96
CA ASP A 188 -32.66 -7.13 -11.04
C ASP A 188 -32.36 -7.85 -9.71
N ASP A 189 -31.31 -8.67 -9.67
CA ASP A 189 -30.84 -9.35 -8.46
C ASP A 189 -29.94 -8.44 -7.59
N LEU A 190 -29.60 -7.25 -8.10
CA LEU A 190 -28.91 -6.22 -7.35
C LEU A 190 -29.91 -5.38 -6.55
N ASP A 191 -29.48 -4.99 -5.36
CA ASP A 191 -30.21 -4.16 -4.42
C ASP A 191 -30.21 -2.70 -4.88
N HIS A 192 -31.42 -2.16 -5.02
CA HIS A 192 -31.61 -0.82 -5.53
C HIS A 192 -31.11 0.25 -4.56
N GLU A 193 -31.27 0.06 -3.24
CA GLU A 193 -30.80 1.02 -2.24
C GLU A 193 -29.28 1.12 -2.28
N ALA A 194 -28.60 -0.03 -2.29
CA ALA A 194 -27.14 -0.09 -2.38
C ALA A 194 -26.60 0.56 -3.67
N LEU A 195 -27.25 0.30 -4.82
CA LEU A 195 -26.86 0.90 -6.10
C LEU A 195 -27.13 2.40 -6.14
N THR A 196 -28.28 2.88 -5.65
CA THR A 196 -28.58 4.32 -5.58
C THR A 196 -27.57 5.01 -4.69
N HIS A 197 -27.27 4.45 -3.51
CA HIS A 197 -26.28 5.01 -2.61
C HIS A 197 -24.91 5.13 -3.28
N TYR A 198 -24.45 4.09 -3.97
CA TYR A 198 -23.19 4.14 -4.71
C TYR A 198 -23.19 5.18 -5.85
N ARG A 199 -24.29 5.25 -6.60
CA ARG A 199 -24.49 6.20 -7.70
C ARG A 199 -24.41 7.65 -7.22
N ASP A 200 -25.00 7.96 -6.07
CA ASP A 200 -24.95 9.29 -5.45
C ASP A 200 -23.51 9.70 -5.13
N PHE A 201 -22.68 8.78 -4.65
CA PHE A 201 -21.25 9.03 -4.41
C PHE A 201 -20.46 9.18 -5.70
N LEU A 202 -20.76 8.36 -6.70
CA LEU A 202 -20.03 8.34 -7.97
C LEU A 202 -20.27 9.61 -8.80
N PHE A 203 -21.49 10.15 -8.77
CA PHE A 203 -21.91 11.28 -9.60
C PHE A 203 -22.09 12.60 -8.85
N LYS A 204 -21.59 12.74 -7.61
CA LYS A 204 -21.73 13.94 -6.75
C LYS A 204 -21.68 15.29 -7.50
N ASN A 205 -20.87 15.42 -8.56
CA ASN A 205 -20.69 16.65 -9.34
C ASN A 205 -20.80 16.45 -10.88
N SER A 206 -21.42 15.39 -11.37
CA SER A 206 -21.37 15.04 -12.81
C SER A 206 -22.72 14.55 -13.35
N THR A 207 -22.77 14.35 -14.67
CA THR A 207 -23.98 13.94 -15.38
C THR A 207 -24.39 12.54 -14.98
N ASP A 208 -25.64 12.38 -14.60
CA ASP A 208 -26.19 11.13 -14.07
C ASP A 208 -27.16 10.47 -15.06
N SER A 209 -26.64 9.71 -16.03
CA SER A 209 -27.45 8.85 -16.91
C SER A 209 -27.25 7.37 -16.59
N GLU A 210 -28.28 6.57 -16.82
CA GLU A 210 -28.22 5.11 -16.58
C GLU A 210 -27.15 4.44 -17.45
N GLU A 211 -26.99 4.90 -18.70
CA GLU A 211 -25.95 4.42 -19.62
C GLU A 211 -24.54 4.77 -19.13
N GLU A 212 -24.33 5.98 -18.62
CA GLU A 212 -23.03 6.37 -18.07
C GLU A 212 -22.75 5.63 -16.76
N PHE A 213 -23.77 5.41 -15.91
CA PHE A 213 -23.62 4.61 -14.71
C PHE A 213 -23.19 3.18 -15.03
N HIS A 214 -23.88 2.49 -15.95
CA HIS A 214 -23.49 1.15 -16.39
C HIS A 214 -22.09 1.11 -17.02
N ARG A 215 -21.72 2.13 -17.80
CA ARG A 215 -20.37 2.27 -18.36
C ARG A 215 -19.30 2.37 -17.26
N ARG A 216 -19.55 3.18 -16.22
CA ARG A 216 -18.64 3.32 -15.07
C ARG A 216 -18.50 2.02 -14.29
N LEU A 217 -19.61 1.36 -13.99
CA LEU A 217 -19.59 0.05 -13.34
C LEU A 217 -18.81 -0.98 -14.17
N ALA A 218 -18.94 -0.94 -15.50
CA ALA A 218 -18.16 -1.80 -16.39
C ALA A 218 -16.66 -1.50 -16.35
N HIS A 219 -16.27 -0.22 -16.38
CA HIS A 219 -14.86 0.18 -16.25
C HIS A 219 -14.25 -0.23 -14.91
N GLN A 220 -15.06 -0.33 -13.85
CA GLN A 220 -14.65 -0.84 -12.53
C GLN A 220 -14.66 -2.37 -12.43
N GLY A 221 -15.06 -3.09 -13.48
CA GLY A 221 -15.16 -4.55 -13.49
C GLY A 221 -16.36 -5.12 -12.72
N LEU A 222 -17.38 -4.28 -12.46
CA LEU A 222 -18.61 -4.68 -11.78
C LEU A 222 -19.65 -5.22 -12.77
N LEU A 223 -19.69 -4.69 -13.99
CA LEU A 223 -20.54 -5.18 -15.07
C LEU A 223 -19.71 -5.67 -16.26
N VAL A 224 -20.22 -6.67 -16.95
CA VAL A 224 -19.68 -7.18 -18.21
C VAL A 224 -20.81 -7.35 -19.22
N LYS A 225 -20.51 -7.13 -20.51
CA LYS A 225 -21.48 -7.41 -21.57
C LYS A 225 -21.56 -8.92 -21.82
N SER A 226 -22.79 -9.43 -21.81
CA SER A 226 -23.12 -10.80 -22.20
C SER A 226 -23.01 -10.96 -23.73
N ASN A 227 -23.01 -12.20 -24.22
CA ASN A 227 -23.01 -12.55 -25.65
C ASN A 227 -24.16 -11.90 -26.43
N ASN A 228 -25.23 -11.49 -25.75
CA ASN A 228 -26.38 -10.80 -26.34
C ASN A 228 -26.30 -9.26 -26.23
N ASP A 229 -25.10 -8.73 -25.94
CA ASP A 229 -24.80 -7.30 -25.72
C ASP A 229 -25.51 -6.64 -24.52
N LEU A 230 -26.17 -7.44 -23.66
CA LEU A 230 -26.81 -7.00 -22.41
C LEU A 230 -25.81 -6.96 -21.25
N TRP A 231 -25.93 -5.97 -20.37
CA TRP A 231 -25.15 -5.91 -19.13
C TRP A 231 -25.50 -7.07 -18.19
N ALA A 232 -24.47 -7.66 -17.60
CA ALA A 232 -24.57 -8.68 -16.57
C ALA A 232 -23.59 -8.39 -15.43
N PRO A 233 -23.98 -8.61 -14.17
CA PRO A 233 -23.10 -8.42 -13.03
C PRO A 233 -21.98 -9.48 -12.95
N THR A 234 -20.82 -9.04 -12.48
CA THR A 234 -19.73 -9.93 -12.05
C THR A 234 -19.96 -10.44 -10.63
N ARG A 235 -19.11 -11.35 -10.13
CA ARG A 235 -19.20 -11.76 -8.72
C ARG A 235 -18.92 -10.60 -7.77
N PHE A 236 -18.08 -9.64 -8.16
CA PHE A 236 -17.84 -8.45 -7.34
C PHE A 236 -19.09 -7.56 -7.26
N ALA A 237 -19.80 -7.34 -8.36
CA ALA A 237 -21.08 -6.62 -8.31
C ALA A 237 -22.10 -7.34 -7.44
N HIS A 238 -22.21 -8.66 -7.57
CA HIS A 238 -23.14 -9.43 -6.74
C HIS A 238 -22.73 -9.45 -5.26
N LEU A 239 -21.44 -9.51 -4.94
CA LEU A 239 -20.91 -9.38 -3.57
C LEU A 239 -21.27 -8.01 -2.95
N LEU A 240 -21.02 -6.94 -3.70
CA LEU A 240 -21.17 -5.57 -3.22
C LEU A 240 -22.64 -5.14 -3.13
N PHE A 241 -23.42 -5.46 -4.16
CA PHE A 241 -24.75 -4.92 -4.38
C PHE A 241 -25.84 -6.00 -4.48
N GLY A 242 -25.54 -7.30 -4.39
CA GLY A 242 -26.57 -8.33 -4.49
C GLY A 242 -27.58 -8.25 -3.33
N LYS A 243 -28.85 -8.54 -3.61
CA LYS A 243 -29.87 -8.68 -2.56
C LYS A 243 -29.57 -9.83 -1.60
N GLN A 244 -29.03 -10.93 -2.16
CA GLN A 244 -28.67 -12.16 -1.45
C GLN A 244 -27.32 -12.70 -1.97
N PRO A 245 -26.19 -12.01 -1.70
CA PRO A 245 -24.86 -12.39 -2.21
C PRO A 245 -24.44 -13.81 -1.83
N ARG A 246 -25.00 -14.33 -0.72
CA ARG A 246 -24.67 -15.65 -0.18
C ARG A 246 -25.16 -16.83 -1.01
N ASP A 247 -26.13 -16.62 -1.89
CA ASP A 247 -26.61 -17.70 -2.75
C ASP A 247 -25.54 -18.16 -3.74
N ILE A 248 -24.57 -17.28 -4.04
CA ILE A 248 -23.48 -17.54 -4.99
C ILE A 248 -22.12 -17.54 -4.29
N LEU A 249 -21.97 -16.72 -3.26
CA LEU A 249 -20.75 -16.60 -2.46
C LEU A 249 -21.11 -16.91 -1.00
N PRO A 250 -21.15 -18.18 -0.56
CA PRO A 250 -21.55 -18.55 0.81
C PRO A 250 -20.83 -17.77 1.91
N GLN A 251 -19.62 -17.32 1.62
CA GLN A 251 -18.71 -16.53 2.45
C GLN A 251 -18.98 -15.02 2.47
N ALA A 252 -19.90 -14.51 1.65
CA ALA A 252 -20.27 -13.11 1.53
C ALA A 252 -21.22 -12.67 2.66
N GLY A 253 -20.70 -12.56 3.88
CA GLY A 253 -21.46 -12.05 5.00
C GLY A 253 -20.60 -11.69 6.19
N ILE A 254 -21.22 -11.02 7.15
CA ILE A 254 -20.63 -10.69 8.46
C ILE A 254 -21.48 -11.39 9.51
N LEU A 255 -20.86 -12.21 10.36
CA LEU A 255 -21.50 -12.81 11.52
C LEU A 255 -21.07 -12.02 12.76
N ALA A 256 -21.97 -11.26 13.37
CA ALA A 256 -21.71 -10.64 14.66
C ALA A 256 -22.22 -11.53 15.79
N THR A 257 -21.50 -11.59 16.90
CA THR A 257 -21.88 -12.40 18.07
C THR A 257 -21.54 -11.65 19.34
N ILE A 258 -22.56 -11.37 20.16
CA ILE A 258 -22.36 -10.80 21.49
C ILE A 258 -22.27 -11.95 22.49
N HIS A 259 -21.14 -12.04 23.19
CA HIS A 259 -20.95 -12.96 24.31
C HIS A 259 -21.35 -12.25 25.60
N GLY A 260 -22.59 -12.50 26.04
CA GLY A 260 -23.12 -12.01 27.29
C GLY A 260 -22.98 -13.02 28.43
N LYS A 261 -23.33 -12.60 29.66
CA LYS A 261 -23.41 -13.51 30.82
C LYS A 261 -24.46 -14.61 30.66
N GLU A 262 -25.46 -14.39 29.81
CA GLU A 262 -26.60 -15.30 29.58
C GLU A 262 -26.44 -16.18 28.34
N GLY A 263 -25.31 -16.07 27.61
CA GLY A 263 -25.04 -16.84 26.39
C GLY A 263 -24.63 -15.98 25.20
N GLU A 264 -24.72 -16.57 24.00
CA GLU A 264 -24.36 -15.94 22.73
C GLU A 264 -25.60 -15.42 21.99
N ASP A 265 -25.56 -14.18 21.49
CA ASP A 265 -26.58 -13.58 20.61
C ASP A 265 -25.98 -13.34 19.21
N PRO A 266 -26.07 -14.34 18.29
CA PRO A 266 -25.54 -14.21 16.94
C PRO A 266 -26.50 -13.46 16.00
N HIS A 267 -25.95 -12.58 15.17
CA HIS A 267 -26.67 -11.84 14.14
C HIS A 267 -25.91 -11.87 12.80
N ASN A 268 -26.62 -12.16 11.71
CA ASN A 268 -26.03 -12.25 10.37
C ASN A 268 -26.37 -11.01 9.54
N PHE A 269 -25.35 -10.41 8.92
CA PHE A 269 -25.48 -9.39 7.89
C PHE A 269 -25.10 -10.02 6.56
N ASP A 270 -26.12 -10.44 5.82
CA ASP A 270 -25.99 -11.24 4.60
C ASP A 270 -26.47 -10.50 3.33
N GLY A 271 -26.81 -9.21 3.46
CA GLY A 271 -27.25 -8.35 2.35
C GLY A 271 -26.08 -7.72 1.58
N PRO A 272 -26.30 -6.60 0.86
CA PRO A 272 -25.24 -5.91 0.12
C PRO A 272 -24.05 -5.52 1.00
N MET A 273 -22.84 -5.96 0.65
CA MET A 273 -21.66 -5.73 1.49
C MET A 273 -21.28 -4.25 1.64
N VAL A 274 -21.68 -3.39 0.70
CA VAL A 274 -21.47 -1.93 0.84
C VAL A 274 -22.30 -1.31 1.97
N LEU A 275 -23.41 -1.95 2.36
CA LEU A 275 -24.26 -1.49 3.46
C LEU A 275 -23.85 -2.11 4.81
N GLY A 276 -23.06 -3.20 4.77
CA GLY A 276 -22.65 -3.98 5.93
C GLY A 276 -22.05 -3.16 7.07
N PRO A 277 -21.05 -2.28 6.84
CA PRO A 277 -20.45 -1.48 7.89
C PRO A 277 -21.49 -0.66 8.68
N ASP A 278 -22.33 0.12 8.00
CA ASP A 278 -23.30 1.00 8.66
C ASP A 278 -24.43 0.21 9.34
N GLN A 279 -24.88 -0.90 8.73
CA GLN A 279 -25.86 -1.80 9.34
C GLN A 279 -25.35 -2.42 10.64
N VAL A 280 -24.09 -2.87 10.65
CA VAL A 280 -23.44 -3.40 11.85
C VAL A 280 -23.33 -2.34 12.93
N ILE A 281 -22.94 -1.11 12.59
CA ILE A 281 -22.87 0.00 13.55
C ILE A 281 -24.25 0.32 14.12
N ALA A 282 -25.29 0.40 13.29
CA ALA A 282 -26.66 0.63 13.73
C ALA A 282 -27.12 -0.46 14.71
N TRP A 283 -26.83 -1.73 14.41
CA TRP A 283 -27.13 -2.86 15.29
C TRP A 283 -26.35 -2.78 16.61
N LEU A 284 -25.04 -2.51 16.58
CA LEU A 284 -24.22 -2.35 17.79
C LEU A 284 -24.75 -1.22 18.68
N ARG A 285 -25.13 -0.08 18.10
CA ARG A 285 -25.74 1.04 18.83
C ARG A 285 -27.07 0.66 19.50
N SER A 286 -27.82 -0.27 18.91
CA SER A 286 -29.08 -0.76 19.49
C SER A 286 -28.88 -1.77 20.63
N LYS A 287 -27.73 -2.44 20.69
CA LYS A 287 -27.44 -3.55 21.62
C LYS A 287 -26.53 -3.16 22.77
N LEU A 288 -25.56 -2.29 22.52
CA LEU A 288 -24.57 -1.88 23.53
C LEU A 288 -25.11 -0.69 24.32
N PRO A 289 -25.09 -0.75 25.66
CA PRO A 289 -25.56 0.35 26.47
C PRO A 289 -24.71 1.61 26.21
N ASP A 290 -25.37 2.77 26.21
CA ASP A 290 -24.67 4.04 26.33
C ASP A 290 -23.96 4.08 27.69
N ALA A 291 -22.64 4.34 27.67
CA ALA A 291 -21.82 4.32 28.89
C ALA A 291 -22.30 5.37 29.91
N ILE A 292 -22.86 4.93 31.04
CA ILE A 292 -23.52 5.79 32.05
C ILE A 292 -22.54 6.77 32.73
N ASP A 293 -22.85 8.06 32.56
CA ASP A 293 -22.61 9.31 33.33
C ASP A 293 -21.24 9.76 33.94
N ARG A 294 -21.00 11.08 33.80
CA ARG A 294 -19.96 12.05 34.25
C ARG A 294 -19.07 12.65 33.16
N SER A 295 -19.60 13.73 32.55
CA SER A 295 -19.10 14.61 31.46
C SER A 295 -19.51 14.22 30.03
N GLU A 296 -20.66 14.74 29.59
CA GLU A 296 -21.32 14.40 28.30
C GLU A 296 -20.43 14.60 27.06
N ALA A 297 -19.61 15.65 27.00
CA ALA A 297 -18.93 16.06 25.76
C ALA A 297 -17.66 15.27 25.41
N ARG A 298 -16.89 14.77 26.38
CA ARG A 298 -15.70 13.94 26.11
C ARG A 298 -16.11 12.50 25.80
N ARG A 299 -17.16 12.02 26.46
CA ARG A 299 -17.66 10.65 26.31
C ARG A 299 -18.41 10.41 25.01
N ARG A 300 -19.24 11.37 24.59
CA ARG A 300 -19.89 11.32 23.26
C ARG A 300 -18.86 11.19 22.14
N ARG A 301 -17.78 11.99 22.20
CA ARG A 301 -16.65 11.89 21.27
C ARG A 301 -15.96 10.53 21.29
N SER A 302 -15.75 9.95 22.48
CA SER A 302 -15.14 8.62 22.61
C SER A 302 -16.04 7.49 22.07
N ASN A 303 -17.34 7.53 22.33
CA ASN A 303 -18.29 6.54 21.82
C ASN A 303 -18.44 6.64 20.29
N ASP A 304 -18.52 7.86 19.73
CA ASP A 304 -18.59 8.06 18.29
C ASP A 304 -17.29 7.61 17.60
N ALA A 305 -16.13 7.94 18.17
CA ALA A 305 -14.84 7.45 17.68
C ALA A 305 -14.72 5.93 17.74
N PHE A 306 -15.25 5.28 18.79
CA PHE A 306 -15.27 3.82 18.87
C PHE A 306 -16.04 3.21 17.70
N TYR A 307 -17.26 3.70 17.42
CA TYR A 307 -18.05 3.20 16.29
C TYR A 307 -17.40 3.52 14.94
N GLU A 308 -16.75 4.67 14.81
CA GLU A 308 -15.97 5.04 13.61
C GLU A 308 -14.83 4.04 13.37
N LEU A 309 -14.06 3.69 14.41
CA LEU A 309 -12.99 2.68 14.33
C LEU A 309 -13.54 1.30 13.95
N VAL A 310 -14.67 0.88 14.54
CA VAL A 310 -15.29 -0.40 14.21
C VAL A 310 -15.78 -0.41 12.76
N ARG A 311 -16.39 0.68 12.29
CA ARG A 311 -16.87 0.83 10.91
C ARG A 311 -15.74 0.70 9.90
N GLU A 312 -14.65 1.43 10.12
CA GLU A 312 -13.43 1.38 9.32
C GLU A 312 -12.79 -0.02 9.38
N GLY A 313 -12.77 -0.65 10.55
CA GLY A 313 -12.28 -2.02 10.70
C GLY A 313 -13.08 -3.05 9.90
N ILE A 314 -14.41 -2.91 9.84
CA ILE A 314 -15.28 -3.78 9.06
C ILE A 314 -15.07 -3.55 7.56
N ALA A 315 -14.99 -2.29 7.11
CA ALA A 315 -14.69 -1.97 5.73
C ALA A 315 -13.33 -2.55 5.30
N ASN A 316 -12.30 -2.38 6.13
CA ASN A 316 -10.98 -2.97 5.89
C ASN A 316 -11.02 -4.50 5.86
N ALA A 317 -11.79 -5.14 6.76
CA ALA A 317 -11.98 -6.58 6.71
C ALA A 317 -12.65 -7.02 5.40
N LEU A 318 -13.70 -6.33 4.94
CA LEU A 318 -14.37 -6.63 3.67
C LEU A 318 -13.47 -6.45 2.45
N VAL A 319 -12.64 -5.40 2.45
CA VAL A 319 -11.73 -5.08 1.34
C VAL A 319 -10.51 -6.01 1.30
N HIS A 320 -9.95 -6.39 2.44
CA HIS A 320 -8.70 -7.17 2.49
C HIS A 320 -8.90 -8.66 2.75
N ARG A 321 -10.15 -9.10 2.97
CA ARG A 321 -10.53 -10.51 3.12
C ARG A 321 -10.03 -11.38 1.97
N ASP A 322 -9.57 -12.57 2.30
CA ASP A 322 -9.30 -13.61 1.32
C ASP A 322 -10.61 -14.31 0.91
N TYR A 323 -11.13 -13.94 -0.26
CA TYR A 323 -12.38 -14.50 -0.77
C TYR A 323 -12.28 -15.93 -1.30
N SER A 324 -11.07 -16.50 -1.41
CA SER A 324 -10.88 -17.92 -1.71
C SER A 324 -11.24 -18.85 -0.55
N ILE A 325 -11.31 -18.32 0.68
CA ILE A 325 -11.73 -19.07 1.86
C ILE A 325 -13.26 -19.07 1.91
N GLU A 326 -13.89 -20.07 1.32
CA GLU A 326 -15.36 -20.17 1.22
C GLU A 326 -16.04 -20.60 2.53
N GLY A 327 -15.34 -21.33 3.40
CA GLY A 327 -15.89 -21.91 4.61
C GLY A 327 -16.09 -20.95 5.79
N SER A 328 -15.68 -19.68 5.67
CA SER A 328 -15.77 -18.72 6.77
C SER A 328 -16.16 -17.32 6.32
N LYS A 329 -17.06 -16.70 7.08
CA LYS A 329 -17.41 -15.29 7.00
C LYS A 329 -16.41 -14.42 7.77
N ILE A 330 -16.51 -13.10 7.61
CA ILE A 330 -15.98 -12.17 8.62
C ILE A 330 -16.80 -12.36 9.89
N GLN A 331 -16.11 -12.42 11.04
CA GLN A 331 -16.77 -12.56 12.33
C GLN A 331 -16.51 -11.31 13.17
N LEU A 332 -17.56 -10.81 13.81
CA LEU A 332 -17.48 -9.72 14.76
C LEU A 332 -17.80 -10.29 16.14
N VAL A 333 -16.77 -10.47 16.96
CA VAL A 333 -16.89 -11.05 18.31
C VAL A 333 -16.90 -9.91 19.31
N ILE A 334 -18.01 -9.76 20.03
CA ILE A 334 -18.19 -8.71 21.04
C ILE A 334 -18.13 -9.36 22.43
N GLU A 335 -17.11 -9.00 23.19
CA GLU A 335 -16.84 -9.53 24.54
C GLU A 335 -16.64 -8.36 25.50
N GLY A 336 -17.62 -8.16 26.40
CA GLY A 336 -17.61 -7.02 27.32
C GLY A 336 -17.54 -5.68 26.57
N ASP A 337 -16.45 -4.94 26.80
CA ASP A 337 -16.19 -3.63 26.18
C ASP A 337 -15.17 -3.69 25.03
N ALA A 338 -14.96 -4.86 24.42
CA ALA A 338 -14.11 -5.06 23.27
C ALA A 338 -14.87 -5.64 22.07
N VAL A 339 -14.51 -5.20 20.87
CA VAL A 339 -15.01 -5.73 19.60
C VAL A 339 -13.82 -6.25 18.79
N THR A 340 -13.84 -7.52 18.45
CA THR A 340 -12.84 -8.18 17.62
C THR A 340 -13.41 -8.50 16.25
N ILE A 341 -12.81 -7.92 15.21
CA ILE A 341 -13.13 -8.21 13.81
C ILE A 341 -12.16 -9.28 13.33
N ARG A 342 -12.65 -10.49 13.08
CA ARG A 342 -11.86 -11.61 12.54
C ARG A 342 -12.08 -11.69 11.03
N SER A 343 -11.03 -11.41 10.26
CA SER A 343 -11.07 -11.50 8.80
C SER A 343 -10.33 -12.75 8.31
N PRO A 344 -10.92 -13.61 7.46
CA PRO A 344 -10.23 -14.76 6.89
C PRO A 344 -9.05 -14.36 6.00
N GLY A 345 -7.91 -15.02 6.21
CA GLY A 345 -6.70 -14.87 5.41
C GLY A 345 -5.57 -14.14 6.13
N ALA A 346 -4.34 -14.44 5.72
CA ALA A 346 -3.16 -13.74 6.21
C ALA A 346 -3.08 -12.30 5.66
N PRO A 347 -2.30 -11.40 6.32
CA PRO A 347 -1.90 -10.13 5.73
C PRO A 347 -1.38 -10.30 4.30
N VAL A 348 -1.64 -9.31 3.44
CA VAL A 348 -1.20 -9.35 2.04
C VAL A 348 0.30 -9.18 1.99
N GLU A 349 1.04 -10.13 1.42
CA GLU A 349 2.49 -9.98 1.25
C GLU A 349 2.81 -8.70 0.43
N PRO A 350 3.83 -7.91 0.82
CA PRO A 350 4.83 -8.15 1.86
C PRO A 350 4.47 -7.57 3.26
N ILE A 351 3.21 -7.21 3.51
CA ILE A 351 2.78 -6.60 4.78
C ILE A 351 2.92 -7.61 5.92
N THR A 352 3.58 -7.21 7.00
CA THR A 352 3.70 -8.02 8.22
C THR A 352 2.71 -7.59 9.31
N VAL A 353 2.43 -8.48 10.26
CA VAL A 353 1.57 -8.17 11.42
C VAL A 353 2.16 -7.05 12.26
N GLU A 354 3.50 -7.01 12.38
CA GLU A 354 4.21 -5.95 13.10
C GLU A 354 3.98 -4.59 12.44
N GLN A 355 3.98 -4.52 11.10
CA GLN A 355 3.71 -3.28 10.37
C GLN A 355 2.26 -2.80 10.51
N LEU A 356 1.30 -3.74 10.58
CA LEU A 356 -0.10 -3.43 10.87
C LEU A 356 -0.25 -2.88 12.30
N GLN A 357 0.37 -3.56 13.27
CA GLN A 357 0.36 -3.19 14.67
C GLN A 357 1.04 -1.85 14.97
N SER A 358 2.10 -1.50 14.22
CA SER A 358 2.74 -0.18 14.29
C SER A 358 2.05 0.89 13.44
N PHE A 359 0.95 0.54 12.75
CA PHE A 359 0.20 1.41 11.84
C PHE A 359 1.10 2.05 10.76
N SER A 360 2.11 1.31 10.30
CA SER A 360 3.10 1.76 9.32
C SER A 360 3.11 0.90 8.04
N ALA A 361 2.18 -0.03 7.90
CA ALA A 361 2.04 -0.84 6.70
C ALA A 361 1.81 0.03 5.45
N PRO A 362 2.42 -0.32 4.30
CA PRO A 362 2.15 0.35 3.03
C PRO A 362 0.72 0.07 2.56
N MET A 363 0.21 0.93 1.69
CA MET A 363 -1.11 0.77 1.08
C MET A 363 -1.07 -0.33 0.01
N VAL A 364 -1.44 -1.54 0.39
CA VAL A 364 -1.58 -2.68 -0.53
C VAL A 364 -2.90 -3.39 -0.21
N SER A 365 -3.79 -3.49 -1.20
CA SER A 365 -5.07 -4.16 -1.06
C SER A 365 -5.11 -5.51 -1.77
N ARG A 366 -5.69 -6.51 -1.11
CA ARG A 366 -5.94 -7.84 -1.70
C ARG A 366 -6.99 -7.76 -2.80
N ASN A 367 -7.99 -6.90 -2.63
CA ASN A 367 -9.08 -6.70 -3.57
C ASN A 367 -9.15 -5.22 -3.98
N PRO A 368 -8.28 -4.75 -4.90
CA PRO A 368 -8.22 -3.35 -5.31
C PRO A 368 -9.54 -2.80 -5.84
N ARG A 369 -10.33 -3.63 -6.55
CA ARG A 369 -11.65 -3.25 -7.06
C ARG A 369 -12.65 -2.96 -5.92
N LEU A 370 -12.67 -3.81 -4.89
CA LEU A 370 -13.47 -3.55 -3.69
C LEU A 370 -13.01 -2.26 -3.01
N HIS A 371 -11.70 -2.09 -2.87
CA HIS A 371 -11.14 -0.88 -2.26
C HIS A 371 -11.60 0.41 -2.97
N VAL A 372 -11.61 0.44 -4.31
CA VAL A 372 -12.12 1.59 -5.09
C VAL A 372 -13.59 1.90 -4.76
N VAL A 373 -14.44 0.87 -4.68
CA VAL A 373 -15.87 1.06 -4.36
C VAL A 373 -16.05 1.59 -2.94
N PHE A 374 -15.42 0.94 -1.95
CA PHE A 374 -15.51 1.37 -0.54
C PHE A 374 -14.94 2.77 -0.34
N SER A 375 -13.87 3.12 -1.04
CA SER A 375 -13.29 4.47 -0.99
C SER A 375 -14.17 5.52 -1.64
N THR A 376 -14.75 5.21 -2.79
CA THR A 376 -15.73 6.10 -3.46
C THR A 376 -16.90 6.41 -2.53
N MET A 377 -17.34 5.43 -1.73
CA MET A 377 -18.41 5.58 -0.74
C MET A 377 -17.96 6.18 0.59
N GLU A 378 -16.71 6.63 0.71
CA GLU A 378 -16.15 7.17 1.96
C GLU A 378 -16.28 6.18 3.14
N LEU A 379 -16.28 4.88 2.84
CA LEU A 379 -16.27 3.78 3.81
C LEU A 379 -14.84 3.30 4.14
N ALA A 380 -13.87 3.62 3.28
CA ALA A 380 -12.44 3.34 3.46
C ALA A 380 -11.60 4.50 2.92
N GLU A 381 -10.45 4.80 3.51
CA GLU A 381 -9.60 5.93 3.06
C GLU A 381 -8.60 5.55 1.96
N GLU A 382 -8.64 6.25 0.82
CA GLU A 382 -7.84 5.94 -0.37
C GLU A 382 -6.34 6.28 -0.30
N ARG A 383 -5.89 7.03 0.71
CA ARG A 383 -4.55 7.67 0.70
C ARG A 383 -3.53 6.98 1.61
N GLY A 384 -3.79 5.74 2.03
CA GLY A 384 -2.94 5.05 3.01
C GLY A 384 -2.95 5.71 4.40
N PHE A 385 -3.93 6.60 4.63
CA PHE A 385 -4.18 7.18 5.94
C PHE A 385 -5.01 6.25 6.81
N GLY A 386 -5.81 5.29 6.30
CA GLY A 386 -6.72 4.46 7.12
C GLY A 386 -6.14 3.96 8.46
N LEU A 387 -4.97 3.29 8.44
CA LEU A 387 -4.28 2.88 9.68
C LEU A 387 -3.80 4.07 10.54
N ARG A 388 -3.26 5.12 9.92
CA ARG A 388 -2.84 6.34 10.62
C ARG A 388 -4.03 7.14 11.16
N SER A 389 -5.17 7.07 10.49
CA SER A 389 -6.45 7.69 10.82
C SER A 389 -7.04 6.98 12.01
N MET A 390 -7.09 5.65 12.02
CA MET A 390 -7.45 4.85 13.20
C MET A 390 -6.63 5.22 14.43
N ARG A 391 -5.29 5.35 14.26
CA ARG A 391 -4.40 5.81 15.34
C ARG A 391 -4.76 7.21 15.83
N THR A 392 -5.04 8.13 14.90
CA THR A 392 -5.35 9.53 15.22
C THR A 392 -6.70 9.64 15.93
N VAL A 393 -7.73 8.98 15.40
CA VAL A 393 -9.09 8.91 15.97
C VAL A 393 -9.03 8.34 17.39
N ALA A 394 -8.34 7.20 17.59
CA ALA A 394 -8.17 6.63 18.92
C ALA A 394 -7.46 7.58 19.89
N GLY A 395 -6.34 8.19 19.46
CA GLY A 395 -5.56 9.11 20.28
C GLY A 395 -6.34 10.37 20.69
N VAL A 396 -7.04 11.01 19.75
CA VAL A 396 -7.87 12.21 20.02
C VAL A 396 -9.04 11.89 20.94
N ALA A 397 -9.63 10.69 20.78
CA ALA A 397 -10.71 10.21 21.64
C ALA A 397 -10.25 9.73 23.02
N GLY A 398 -8.94 9.49 23.21
CA GLY A 398 -8.38 8.87 24.41
C GLY A 398 -8.74 7.39 24.54
N LEU A 399 -9.00 6.72 23.42
CA LEU A 399 -9.23 5.28 23.37
C LEU A 399 -7.90 4.52 23.27
N PRO A 400 -7.84 3.28 23.78
CA PRO A 400 -6.76 2.36 23.46
C PRO A 400 -6.60 2.20 21.96
N LEU A 401 -5.36 1.99 21.53
CA LEU A 401 -5.12 1.69 20.13
C LEU A 401 -5.67 0.32 19.74
N PRO A 402 -6.19 0.19 18.51
CA PRO A 402 -6.56 -1.11 17.98
C PRO A 402 -5.37 -2.09 17.98
N LYS A 403 -5.65 -3.35 18.25
CA LYS A 403 -4.65 -4.43 18.25
C LYS A 403 -4.87 -5.35 17.06
N PHE A 404 -3.80 -5.61 16.31
CA PHE A 404 -3.77 -6.60 15.24
C PHE A 404 -3.09 -7.88 15.74
N GLN A 405 -3.71 -9.03 15.46
CA GLN A 405 -3.11 -10.33 15.74
C GLN A 405 -3.45 -11.30 14.63
N PHE A 406 -2.47 -12.07 14.16
CA PHE A 406 -2.73 -13.16 13.23
C PHE A 406 -2.91 -14.47 14.01
N ASN A 407 -4.15 -14.93 14.09
CA ASN A 407 -4.58 -16.18 14.70
C ASN A 407 -5.03 -17.11 13.57
N GLU A 408 -4.09 -17.79 12.91
CA GLU A 408 -4.35 -18.57 11.70
C GLU A 408 -5.62 -19.44 11.83
N PRO A 409 -6.58 -19.34 10.88
CA PRO A 409 -6.50 -18.67 9.57
C PRO A 409 -6.97 -17.20 9.54
N TYR A 410 -7.15 -16.55 10.69
CA TYR A 410 -7.75 -15.22 10.80
C TYR A 410 -6.74 -14.12 11.13
N LEU A 411 -6.93 -12.96 10.50
CA LEU A 411 -6.38 -11.70 10.97
C LEU A 411 -7.42 -11.00 11.84
N ASP A 412 -7.10 -10.85 13.12
CA ASP A 412 -7.95 -10.26 14.13
C ASP A 412 -7.58 -8.79 14.36
N LEU A 413 -8.58 -7.92 14.34
CA LEU A 413 -8.49 -6.52 14.75
C LEU A 413 -9.38 -6.30 15.97
N THR A 414 -8.76 -6.03 17.12
CA THR A 414 -9.47 -5.77 18.39
C THR A 414 -9.53 -4.27 18.66
N ILE A 415 -10.73 -3.76 18.92
CA ILE A 415 -11.00 -2.35 19.22
C ILE A 415 -11.69 -2.29 20.59
N TYR A 416 -11.21 -1.40 21.46
CA TYR A 416 -11.66 -1.29 22.84
C TYR A 416 -12.54 -0.04 23.01
N ARG A 417 -13.65 -0.17 23.76
CA ARG A 417 -14.54 0.94 24.12
C ARG A 417 -13.96 1.81 25.24
N SER A 418 -13.03 1.29 26.03
CA SER A 418 -12.38 2.01 27.12
C SER A 418 -11.00 1.46 27.46
N THR A 419 -10.21 2.23 28.21
CA THR A 419 -8.90 1.83 28.73
C THR A 419 -8.98 0.65 29.67
N GLU A 420 -10.02 0.59 30.52
CA GLU A 420 -10.25 -0.51 31.45
C GLU A 420 -10.46 -1.83 30.70
N ALA A 421 -11.17 -1.79 29.57
CA ALA A 421 -11.40 -2.96 28.72
C ALA A 421 -10.10 -3.51 28.11
N ALA A 422 -9.20 -2.63 27.66
CA ALA A 422 -7.89 -3.03 27.14
C ALA A 422 -6.96 -3.60 28.21
N VAL A 423 -7.16 -3.25 29.47
CA VAL A 423 -6.44 -3.87 30.58
C VAL A 423 -7.02 -5.22 30.91
N GLN A 424 -8.34 -5.37 30.93
CA GLN A 424 -9.01 -6.65 31.18
C GLN A 424 -8.73 -7.72 30.10
N SER A 425 -8.35 -7.32 28.88
CA SER A 425 -8.00 -8.26 27.80
C SER A 425 -6.61 -8.88 27.95
N LEU A 426 -5.79 -8.46 28.93
CA LEU A 426 -4.54 -9.14 29.25
C LEU A 426 -4.81 -10.59 29.73
N PRO A 427 -3.90 -11.54 29.46
CA PRO A 427 -4.01 -12.89 30.02
C PRO A 427 -4.18 -12.84 31.55
N ALA A 428 -5.10 -13.64 32.09
CA ALA A 428 -5.43 -13.63 33.54
C ALA A 428 -4.19 -13.81 34.44
N GLU A 429 -3.19 -14.57 33.96
CA GLU A 429 -1.89 -14.75 34.61
C GLU A 429 -1.08 -13.47 34.74
N LYS A 430 -1.16 -12.56 33.76
CA LYS A 430 -0.48 -11.24 33.81
C LYS A 430 -1.27 -10.25 34.68
N LEU A 431 -2.61 -10.28 34.60
CA LEU A 431 -3.48 -9.39 35.39
C LEU A 431 -3.36 -9.61 36.90
N THR A 432 -3.30 -10.87 37.33
CA THR A 432 -3.15 -11.23 38.75
C THR A 432 -1.80 -10.81 39.34
N GLN A 433 -0.79 -10.54 38.49
CA GLN A 433 0.52 -10.04 38.91
C GLN A 433 0.59 -8.53 39.08
N LEU A 434 -0.43 -7.77 38.66
CA LEU A 434 -0.47 -6.31 38.75
C LEU A 434 -1.31 -5.82 39.94
N SER A 435 -0.71 -4.95 40.76
CA SER A 435 -1.39 -4.18 41.82
C SER A 435 -2.36 -3.13 41.23
N THR A 436 -3.23 -2.56 42.05
CA THR A 436 -4.21 -1.54 41.63
C THR A 436 -3.52 -0.34 40.95
N SER A 437 -2.47 0.22 41.56
CA SER A 437 -1.72 1.34 40.99
C SER A 437 -0.96 0.97 39.70
N GLU A 438 -0.50 -0.27 39.57
CA GLU A 438 0.12 -0.75 38.33
C GLU A 438 -0.93 -0.96 37.21
N ARG A 439 -2.18 -1.28 37.55
CA ARG A 439 -3.28 -1.37 36.57
C ARG A 439 -3.67 0.00 36.05
N GLU A 440 -3.87 0.98 36.94
CA GLU A 440 -4.10 2.39 36.56
C GLU A 440 -2.95 2.93 35.69
N GLY A 441 -1.73 2.56 36.06
CA GLY A 441 -0.54 2.82 35.25
C GLY A 441 -0.59 2.22 33.86
N TRP A 442 -0.98 0.95 33.76
CA TRP A 442 -1.08 0.25 32.49
C TRP A 442 -2.20 0.83 31.61
N GLU A 443 -3.36 1.17 32.18
CA GLU A 443 -4.48 1.85 31.51
C GLU A 443 -4.01 3.12 30.80
N TRP A 444 -3.18 3.93 31.46
CA TRP A 444 -2.64 5.15 30.87
C TRP A 444 -1.61 4.88 29.76
N ILE A 445 -0.75 3.87 29.92
CA ILE A 445 0.31 3.57 28.92
C ILE A 445 -0.29 3.03 27.62
N VAL A 446 -1.32 2.18 27.70
CA VAL A 446 -1.97 1.58 26.53
C VAL A 446 -2.54 2.65 25.59
N SER A 447 -2.92 3.81 26.12
CA SER A 447 -3.39 4.95 25.32
C SER A 447 -2.27 5.79 24.69
N ASN A 448 -1.01 5.66 25.12
CA ASN A 448 0.05 6.61 24.79
C ASN A 448 1.19 6.11 23.87
N GLN A 449 1.14 4.88 23.33
CA GLN A 449 2.16 4.24 22.47
C GLN A 449 3.58 4.15 23.02
N THR A 450 4.19 5.30 23.24
CA THR A 450 5.55 5.50 23.71
C THR A 450 5.47 6.40 24.91
N VAL A 451 6.02 5.95 26.03
CA VAL A 451 6.02 6.69 27.28
C VAL A 451 7.44 6.82 27.77
N THR A 452 7.79 8.02 28.24
CA THR A 452 8.99 8.22 29.03
C THR A 452 8.68 8.01 30.51
N THR A 453 9.73 7.78 31.31
CA THR A 453 9.60 7.67 32.77
C THR A 453 8.98 8.94 33.36
N SER A 454 9.36 10.11 32.85
CA SER A 454 8.90 11.42 33.34
C SER A 454 7.43 11.67 33.02
N GLU A 455 6.97 11.30 31.83
CA GLU A 455 5.54 11.43 31.48
C GLU A 455 4.68 10.51 32.32
N TYR A 456 5.13 9.27 32.55
CA TYR A 456 4.43 8.32 33.41
C TYR A 456 4.37 8.79 34.88
N GLU A 457 5.46 9.37 35.39
CA GLU A 457 5.54 9.94 36.73
C GLU A 457 4.46 11.01 36.95
N VAL A 458 4.35 11.95 36.01
CA VAL A 458 3.37 13.04 36.06
C VAL A 458 1.94 12.51 35.90
N ALA A 459 1.73 11.54 35.02
CA ALA A 459 0.40 11.04 34.71
C ALA A 459 -0.23 10.23 35.85
N ILE A 460 0.56 9.41 36.54
CA ILE A 460 0.08 8.50 37.59
C ILE A 460 0.26 9.09 38.99
N ASP A 461 0.91 10.26 39.09
CA ASP A 461 1.20 10.95 40.36
C ASP A 461 1.97 10.05 41.35
N VAL A 462 3.07 9.46 40.87
CA VAL A 462 3.93 8.56 41.65
C VAL A 462 5.36 9.08 41.68
N SER A 463 6.17 8.65 42.64
CA SER A 463 7.60 9.01 42.65
C SER A 463 8.35 8.41 41.46
N ASN A 464 9.39 9.08 40.95
CA ASN A 464 10.27 8.56 39.91
C ASN A 464 10.74 7.10 40.15
N ARG A 465 11.07 6.77 41.40
CA ARG A 465 11.47 5.40 41.78
C ARG A 465 10.34 4.39 41.58
N THR A 466 9.11 4.76 41.93
CA THR A 466 7.92 3.92 41.75
C THR A 466 7.60 3.77 40.26
N ALA A 467 7.65 4.86 39.48
CA ALA A 467 7.49 4.84 38.03
C ALA A 467 8.46 3.87 37.34
N LEU A 468 9.76 3.95 37.67
CA LEU A 468 10.78 3.03 37.16
C LEU A 468 10.48 1.57 37.52
N ASN A 469 10.01 1.30 38.73
CA ASN A 469 9.65 -0.05 39.16
C ASN A 469 8.46 -0.61 38.37
N HIS A 470 7.41 0.21 38.14
CA HIS A 470 6.27 -0.18 37.32
C HIS A 470 6.70 -0.50 35.89
N LEU A 471 7.40 0.43 35.23
CA LEU A 471 7.87 0.27 33.84
C LEU A 471 8.80 -0.94 33.68
N LYS A 472 9.69 -1.17 34.67
CA LYS A 472 10.56 -2.36 34.69
C LYS A 472 9.77 -3.66 34.85
N LYS A 473 8.70 -3.66 35.65
CA LYS A 473 7.83 -4.82 35.82
C LYS A 473 7.04 -5.10 34.55
N PHE A 474 6.47 -4.09 33.91
CA PHE A 474 5.80 -4.24 32.62
C PHE A 474 6.75 -4.78 31.55
N THR A 475 7.99 -4.28 31.50
CA THR A 475 9.03 -4.82 30.61
C THR A 475 9.32 -6.31 30.90
N LYS A 476 9.42 -6.69 32.18
CA LYS A 476 9.64 -8.08 32.60
C LYS A 476 8.46 -9.00 32.24
N LEU A 477 7.24 -8.49 32.27
CA LEU A 477 6.02 -9.21 31.87
C LEU A 477 5.83 -9.28 30.34
N GLY A 478 6.77 -8.72 29.57
CA GLY A 478 6.67 -8.61 28.11
C GLY A 478 5.51 -7.74 27.67
N LEU A 479 5.18 -6.71 28.47
CA LEU A 479 4.15 -5.70 28.16
C LEU A 479 4.76 -4.43 27.58
N LEU A 480 6.04 -4.16 27.87
CA LEU A 480 6.79 -3.02 27.34
C LEU A 480 8.14 -3.44 26.78
N GLU A 481 8.58 -2.71 25.77
CA GLU A 481 9.90 -2.79 25.15
C GLU A 481 10.61 -1.47 25.40
N ARG A 482 11.87 -1.56 25.80
CA ARG A 482 12.67 -0.41 26.19
C ARG A 482 13.56 0.00 25.03
N PHE A 483 13.43 1.26 24.60
CA PHE A 483 14.23 1.87 23.54
C PHE A 483 15.13 2.97 24.10
N GLY A 484 16.39 2.99 23.65
CA GLY A 484 17.37 4.01 24.04
C GLY A 484 18.02 3.78 25.41
N SER A 485 18.82 4.77 25.83
CA SER A 485 19.60 4.75 27.08
C SER A 485 19.69 6.13 27.71
N GLY A 486 19.59 6.20 29.03
CA GLY A 486 19.71 7.47 29.78
C GLY A 486 18.37 8.23 29.88
N PRO A 487 18.40 9.58 29.98
CA PRO A 487 17.20 10.40 30.17
C PRO A 487 16.18 10.32 29.03
N SER A 488 16.62 9.95 27.81
CA SER A 488 15.78 9.74 26.63
C SER A 488 15.30 8.29 26.48
N THR A 489 15.28 7.51 27.56
CA THR A 489 14.73 6.15 27.53
C THR A 489 13.22 6.22 27.29
N GLU A 490 12.78 5.61 26.20
CA GLU A 490 11.39 5.44 25.82
C GLU A 490 10.94 3.99 26.10
N TYR A 491 9.71 3.81 26.53
CA TYR A 491 9.06 2.51 26.67
C TYR A 491 7.90 2.43 25.71
N ARG A 492 7.84 1.36 24.91
CA ARG A 492 6.76 1.12 23.96
C ARG A 492 5.97 -0.11 24.34
N VAL A 493 4.67 -0.09 24.14
CA VAL A 493 3.80 -1.26 24.35
C VAL A 493 4.25 -2.41 23.45
N VAL A 494 4.66 -3.52 24.08
CA VAL A 494 4.92 -4.80 23.40
C VAL A 494 3.57 -5.43 23.14
N SER A 495 3.33 -5.73 21.87
CA SER A 495 2.06 -6.25 21.39
C SER A 495 2.06 -7.77 21.41
#